data_AF-A0A9W7MH87-F1
#
_entry.id   AF-A0A9W7MH87-F1
#
_cell.length_a   1.000
_cell.length_b   1.000
_cell.length_c   1.000
_cell.angle_alpha   90.00
_cell.angle_beta   90.00
_cell.angle_gamma   90.00
#
_symmetry.space_group_name_H-M   'P 1'
#
loop_
_entity.id
_entity.type
_entity.pdbx_description
1 polymer ?
#
loop_
_entity_poly.entity_id
_entity_poly.type
_entity_poly.pdbx_seq_one_letter_code
_entity_poly.pdbx_strand_id
1 'polypeptide(L)'
;MASKSLLFLFTALLLAATKVSANEQGEKIEIKYVKVPEPAAPIPVKAPTPPPPIKAPTPPYKPPTPAPAPPTATPPPPYNPPSPPPLPPVKTRKDCIPLCGERCKLHSRINLCLRACITCCDRCKCVPPGTYGNREMCGKCYTEMKTHNDKPKCP
;
A
#
# COMPACT_ATOMS: atom_id res chain seq x y z
N MET A 1 32.55 40.12 -41.45
CA MET A 1 33.26 38.82 -41.27
C MET A 1 32.77 38.03 -40.03
N ALA A 2 31.51 38.18 -39.59
CA ALA A 2 31.04 37.61 -38.31
C ALA A 2 30.16 36.34 -38.45
N SER A 3 29.75 35.93 -39.66
CA SER A 3 28.83 34.79 -39.86
C SER A 3 29.53 33.43 -39.93
N LYS A 4 30.80 33.39 -40.36
CA LYS A 4 31.57 32.13 -40.48
C LYS A 4 31.94 31.56 -39.11
N SER A 5 32.33 32.40 -38.14
CA SER A 5 32.64 31.94 -36.78
C SER A 5 31.43 31.33 -36.06
N LEU A 6 30.22 31.84 -36.31
CA LEU A 6 29.02 31.31 -35.69
C LEU A 6 28.66 29.92 -36.26
N LEU A 7 28.85 29.72 -37.57
CA LEU A 7 28.72 28.40 -38.21
C LEU A 7 29.76 27.40 -37.67
N PHE A 8 31.01 27.82 -37.48
CA PHE A 8 32.05 26.96 -36.90
C PHE A 8 31.79 26.57 -35.43
N LEU A 9 31.19 27.46 -34.64
CA LEU A 9 30.80 27.14 -33.26
C LEU A 9 29.61 26.17 -33.19
N PHE A 10 28.62 26.35 -34.07
CA PHE A 10 27.47 25.43 -34.13
C PHE A 10 27.85 24.03 -34.64
N THR A 11 28.77 23.93 -35.61
CA THR A 11 29.26 22.62 -36.08
C THR A 11 30.12 21.91 -35.03
N ALA A 12 30.94 22.65 -34.29
CA ALA A 12 31.71 22.10 -33.16
C ALA A 12 30.79 21.59 -32.03
N LEU A 13 29.71 22.31 -31.71
CA LEU A 13 28.76 21.91 -30.67
C LEU A 13 27.97 20.65 -31.07
N LEU A 14 27.57 20.53 -32.35
CA LEU A 14 26.91 19.33 -32.89
C LEU A 14 27.86 18.11 -32.91
N LEU A 15 29.15 18.29 -33.24
CA LEU A 15 30.14 17.22 -33.16
C LEU A 15 30.43 16.78 -31.73
N ALA A 16 30.37 17.68 -30.74
CA ALA A 16 30.56 17.34 -29.33
C ALA A 16 29.36 16.56 -28.76
N ALA A 17 28.13 16.90 -29.16
CA ALA A 17 26.92 16.22 -28.67
C ALA A 17 26.80 14.76 -29.14
N THR A 18 27.32 14.42 -30.34
CA THR A 18 27.28 13.03 -30.85
C THR A 18 28.26 12.08 -30.17
N LYS A 19 29.21 12.57 -29.36
CA LYS A 19 30.19 11.74 -28.65
C LYS A 19 29.83 11.43 -27.20
N VAL A 20 28.69 11.92 -26.68
CA VAL A 20 28.24 11.64 -25.30
C VAL A 20 27.37 10.36 -25.18
N SER A 21 27.21 9.59 -26.25
CA SER A 21 26.36 8.37 -26.26
C SER A 21 27.14 7.05 -26.45
N ALA A 22 28.46 7.05 -26.30
CA ALA A 22 29.28 5.83 -26.46
C ALA A 22 30.24 5.59 -25.29
N ASN A 23 29.78 5.82 -24.06
CA ASN A 23 30.41 5.28 -22.86
C ASN A 23 29.38 4.53 -22.01
N GLU A 24 29.01 3.35 -22.48
CA GLU A 24 28.70 2.27 -21.56
C GLU A 24 29.57 1.09 -21.98
N GLN A 25 30.63 0.92 -21.20
CA GLN A 25 31.57 -0.17 -21.33
C GLN A 25 30.81 -1.48 -21.19
N GLY A 26 30.96 -2.33 -22.20
CA GLY A 26 30.64 -3.73 -22.11
C GLY A 26 31.48 -4.37 -21.01
N GLU A 27 30.89 -4.52 -19.82
CA GLU A 27 31.24 -5.59 -18.91
C GLU A 27 30.37 -6.79 -19.25
N LYS A 28 31.04 -7.69 -19.97
CA LYS A 28 30.70 -9.08 -20.28
C LYS A 28 30.01 -9.78 -19.10
N ILE A 29 28.67 -9.82 -19.10
CA ILE A 29 27.94 -10.89 -18.42
C ILE A 29 27.72 -11.99 -19.45
N GLU A 30 28.67 -12.92 -19.49
CA GLU A 30 28.52 -14.22 -20.12
C GLU A 30 27.41 -14.98 -19.36
N ILE A 31 26.15 -14.68 -19.67
CA ILE A 31 25.05 -15.58 -19.35
C ILE A 31 25.22 -16.76 -20.31
N LYS A 32 25.99 -17.75 -19.86
CA LYS A 32 25.96 -19.11 -20.38
C LYS A 32 24.52 -19.43 -20.73
N TYR A 33 24.29 -19.61 -22.01
CA TYR A 33 23.08 -20.19 -22.57
C TYR A 33 22.93 -21.59 -21.95
N VAL A 34 22.28 -21.68 -20.79
CA VAL A 34 21.76 -22.95 -20.29
C VAL A 34 20.61 -23.27 -21.20
N LYS A 35 20.90 -24.12 -22.18
CA LYS A 35 19.95 -24.87 -22.98
C LYS A 35 18.78 -25.27 -22.08
N VAL A 36 17.66 -24.59 -22.22
CA VAL A 36 16.39 -24.98 -21.60
C VAL A 36 16.09 -26.37 -22.15
N PRO A 37 16.05 -27.42 -21.32
CA PRO A 37 15.58 -28.71 -21.77
C PRO A 37 14.12 -28.58 -22.15
N GLU A 38 13.78 -29.19 -23.28
CA GLU A 38 12.43 -29.50 -23.73
C GLU A 38 11.53 -29.93 -22.56
N PRO A 39 10.24 -29.51 -22.51
CA PRO A 39 9.40 -29.77 -21.36
C PRO A 39 9.28 -31.28 -21.12
N ALA A 40 9.84 -31.74 -20.01
CA ALA A 40 9.59 -33.07 -19.51
C ALA A 40 8.08 -33.26 -19.31
N ALA A 41 7.62 -34.43 -19.74
CA ALA A 41 6.26 -34.94 -19.68
C ALA A 41 5.45 -34.54 -18.42
N PRO A 42 4.11 -34.48 -18.51
CA PRO A 42 3.26 -34.13 -17.38
C PRO A 42 3.54 -35.03 -16.18
N ILE A 43 3.96 -34.39 -15.09
CA ILE A 43 4.10 -35.00 -13.77
C ILE A 43 2.72 -35.54 -13.37
N PRO A 44 2.59 -36.79 -12.89
CA PRO A 44 1.31 -37.29 -12.40
C PRO A 44 0.89 -36.43 -11.20
N VAL A 45 -0.19 -35.67 -11.38
CA VAL A 45 -0.85 -34.93 -10.30
C VAL A 45 -1.28 -35.93 -9.23
N LYS A 46 -0.51 -35.98 -8.13
CA LYS A 46 -0.92 -36.68 -6.92
C LYS A 46 -2.21 -36.00 -6.44
N ALA A 47 -3.24 -36.81 -6.25
CA ALA A 47 -4.57 -36.36 -5.86
C ALA A 47 -4.50 -35.37 -4.66
N PRO A 48 -5.34 -34.32 -4.65
CA PRO A 48 -5.43 -33.42 -3.51
C PRO A 48 -5.71 -34.22 -2.24
N THR A 49 -4.86 -34.06 -1.24
CA THR A 49 -5.19 -34.50 0.12
C THR A 49 -6.52 -33.87 0.53
N PRO A 50 -7.45 -34.65 1.12
CA PRO A 50 -8.73 -34.12 1.56
C PRO A 50 -8.51 -32.95 2.53
N PRO A 51 -9.37 -31.93 2.48
CA PRO A 51 -9.29 -30.81 3.42
C PRO A 51 -9.34 -31.35 4.86
N PRO A 52 -8.64 -30.70 5.82
CA PRO A 52 -8.78 -31.03 7.22
C PRO A 52 -10.27 -30.98 7.60
N PRO A 53 -10.74 -31.85 8.52
CA PRO A 53 -12.14 -31.88 8.90
C PRO A 53 -12.55 -30.48 9.36
N ILE A 54 -13.56 -29.94 8.67
CA ILE A 54 -14.22 -28.69 9.04
C ILE A 54 -14.67 -28.90 10.49
N LYS A 55 -14.01 -28.22 11.42
CA LYS A 55 -14.49 -28.16 12.81
C LYS A 55 -15.93 -27.67 12.75
N ALA A 56 -16.76 -28.36 13.53
CA ALA A 56 -18.21 -28.24 13.55
C ALA A 56 -18.70 -26.79 13.43
N PRO A 57 -19.86 -26.57 12.79
CA PRO A 57 -20.49 -25.26 12.74
C PRO A 57 -20.52 -24.67 14.15
N THR A 58 -20.00 -23.47 14.29
CA THR A 58 -20.20 -22.66 15.49
C THR A 58 -21.69 -22.69 15.83
N PRO A 59 -22.07 -22.87 17.11
CA PRO A 59 -23.47 -22.89 17.52
C PRO A 59 -24.20 -21.68 16.95
N PRO A 60 -25.50 -21.79 16.63
CA PRO A 60 -26.28 -20.69 16.10
C PRO A 60 -26.01 -19.45 16.94
N TYR A 61 -25.63 -18.35 16.30
CA TYR A 61 -25.50 -17.06 16.96
C TYR A 61 -26.85 -16.76 17.61
N LYS A 62 -27.00 -17.09 18.90
CA LYS A 62 -28.09 -16.56 19.70
C LYS A 62 -27.82 -15.07 19.79
N PRO A 63 -28.77 -14.22 19.38
CA PRO A 63 -28.71 -12.82 19.73
C PRO A 63 -28.44 -12.72 21.23
N PRO A 64 -27.46 -11.93 21.68
CA PRO A 64 -27.32 -11.66 23.10
C PRO A 64 -28.69 -11.18 23.60
N THR A 65 -29.18 -11.81 24.66
CA THR A 65 -30.34 -11.33 25.43
C THR A 65 -30.15 -9.83 25.65
N PRO A 66 -31.17 -8.98 25.46
CA PRO A 66 -31.04 -7.56 25.78
C PRO A 66 -30.51 -7.47 27.20
N ALA A 67 -29.33 -6.86 27.36
CA ALA A 67 -28.84 -6.50 28.68
C ALA A 67 -29.95 -5.67 29.34
N PRO A 68 -30.20 -5.83 30.66
CA PRO A 68 -31.05 -4.90 31.38
C PRO A 68 -30.64 -3.49 31.03
N ALA A 69 -31.61 -2.65 30.64
CA ALA A 69 -31.35 -1.25 30.34
C ALA A 69 -30.50 -0.67 31.48
N PRO A 70 -29.39 0.03 31.18
CA PRO A 70 -28.65 0.76 32.21
C PRO A 70 -29.65 1.61 33.00
N PRO A 71 -29.53 1.73 34.34
CA PRO A 71 -30.36 2.66 35.09
C PRO A 71 -30.24 4.02 34.42
N THR A 72 -31.39 4.65 34.16
CA THR A 72 -31.52 5.92 33.46
C THR A 72 -30.69 6.97 34.18
N ALA A 73 -29.42 7.07 33.80
CA ALA A 73 -28.51 8.07 34.31
C ALA A 73 -28.99 9.41 33.76
N THR A 74 -29.00 10.40 34.65
CA THR A 74 -29.17 11.82 34.39
C THR A 74 -28.49 12.19 33.06
N PRO A 75 -29.13 12.99 32.17
CA PRO A 75 -28.50 13.37 30.92
C PRO A 75 -27.12 13.96 31.21
N PRO A 76 -26.04 13.44 30.59
CA PRO A 76 -24.71 13.99 30.78
C PRO A 76 -24.76 15.49 30.42
N PRO A 77 -23.97 16.33 31.11
CA PRO A 77 -23.88 17.74 30.74
C PRO A 77 -23.53 17.86 29.26
N PRO A 78 -23.91 18.96 28.57
CA PRO A 78 -23.60 19.17 27.17
C PRO A 78 -22.09 18.98 26.94
N TYR A 79 -21.72 17.81 26.44
CA TYR A 79 -20.33 17.50 26.16
C TYR A 79 -20.02 18.19 24.83
N ASN A 80 -19.35 19.34 24.90
CA ASN A 80 -18.66 19.89 23.76
C ASN A 80 -17.36 19.09 23.62
N PRO A 81 -17.27 18.12 22.67
CA PRO A 81 -16.04 17.38 22.48
C PRO A 81 -14.90 18.38 22.20
N PRO A 82 -13.78 18.30 22.93
CA PRO A 82 -12.57 19.01 22.55
C PRO A 82 -12.27 18.67 21.09
N SER A 83 -11.92 19.69 20.31
CA SER A 83 -11.47 19.47 18.93
C SER A 83 -10.37 18.39 18.95
N PRO A 84 -10.47 17.33 18.14
CA PRO A 84 -9.47 16.26 18.16
C PRO A 84 -8.09 16.87 17.88
N PRO A 85 -7.04 16.39 18.57
CA PRO A 85 -5.71 16.92 18.40
C PRO A 85 -5.31 16.90 16.92
N PRO A 86 -4.57 17.92 16.43
CA PRO A 86 -4.16 17.98 15.04
C PRO A 86 -3.48 16.68 14.62
N LEU A 87 -3.93 16.10 13.50
CA LEU A 87 -3.31 14.89 12.96
C LEU A 87 -1.83 15.14 12.66
N PRO A 88 -0.95 14.17 12.91
CA PRO A 88 0.47 14.32 12.61
C PRO A 88 0.66 14.54 11.11
N PRO A 89 1.50 15.52 10.70
CA PRO A 89 1.72 15.80 9.29
C PRO A 89 2.50 14.66 8.62
N VAL A 90 1.98 14.12 7.52
CA VAL A 90 2.67 13.13 6.69
C VAL A 90 3.23 13.83 5.46
N LYS A 91 4.56 13.95 5.37
CA LYS A 91 5.22 14.57 4.22
C LYS A 91 5.80 13.51 3.29
N THR A 92 6.35 12.47 3.87
CA THR A 92 7.08 11.41 3.18
C THR A 92 6.48 10.05 3.48
N ARG A 93 6.80 9.05 2.65
CA ARG A 93 6.41 7.66 2.88
C ARG A 93 6.95 7.09 4.19
N LYS A 94 8.07 7.60 4.69
CA LYS A 94 8.67 7.14 5.96
C LYS A 94 7.80 7.52 7.16
N ASP A 95 7.14 8.68 7.09
CA ASP A 95 6.23 9.16 8.13
C ASP A 95 5.00 8.25 8.27
N CYS A 96 4.65 7.51 7.21
CA CYS A 96 3.57 6.53 7.23
C CYS A 96 3.87 5.29 8.08
N ILE A 97 5.14 4.91 8.23
CA ILE A 97 5.53 3.65 8.88
C ILE A 97 5.02 3.59 10.34
N PRO A 98 5.34 4.56 11.22
CA PRO A 98 4.87 4.51 12.62
C PRO A 98 3.35 4.66 12.71
N LEU A 99 2.73 5.50 11.87
CA LEU A 99 1.28 5.72 11.90
C LEU A 99 0.51 4.47 11.47
N CYS A 100 0.97 3.80 10.42
CA CYS A 100 0.41 2.52 9.99
C CYS A 100 0.67 1.40 10.98
N GLY A 101 1.78 1.46 11.72
CA GLY A 101 2.07 0.58 12.85
C GLY A 101 0.94 0.61 13.89
N GLU A 102 0.56 1.81 14.33
CA GLU A 102 -0.55 1.97 15.27
C GLU A 102 -1.90 1.56 14.65
N ARG A 103 -2.18 2.00 13.42
CA ARG A 103 -3.43 1.67 12.72
C ARG A 103 -3.65 0.16 12.60
N CYS A 104 -2.59 -0.59 12.33
CA CYS A 104 -2.66 -2.02 12.05
C CYS A 104 -2.38 -2.91 13.28
N LYS A 105 -2.13 -2.33 14.45
CA LYS A 105 -1.67 -3.03 15.66
C LYS A 105 -2.59 -4.17 16.10
N LEU A 106 -3.90 -4.01 15.94
CA LEU A 106 -4.90 -5.01 16.32
C LEU A 106 -5.46 -5.80 15.12
N HIS A 107 -4.91 -5.59 13.92
CA HIS A 107 -5.40 -6.25 12.72
C HIS A 107 -4.91 -7.71 12.67
N SER A 108 -5.82 -8.67 12.49
CA SER A 108 -5.45 -10.11 12.45
C SER A 108 -4.41 -10.47 11.39
N ARG A 109 -4.38 -9.69 10.29
CA ARG A 109 -3.39 -9.78 9.21
C ARG A 109 -2.52 -8.53 9.18
N ILE A 110 -1.62 -8.37 10.16
CA ILE A 110 -0.80 -7.15 10.36
C ILE A 110 -0.03 -6.77 9.09
N ASN A 111 0.73 -7.69 8.49
CA ASN A 111 1.55 -7.39 7.30
C ASN A 111 0.72 -6.95 6.09
N LEU A 112 -0.47 -7.54 5.92
CA LEU A 112 -1.39 -7.14 4.85
C LEU A 112 -1.96 -5.74 5.09
N CYS A 113 -2.35 -5.45 6.33
CA CYS A 113 -2.82 -4.14 6.74
C CYS A 113 -1.74 -3.08 6.53
N LEU A 114 -0.49 -3.33 6.99
CA LEU A 114 0.61 -2.38 6.84
C LEU A 114 0.89 -2.04 5.38
N ARG A 115 0.92 -3.04 4.50
CA ARG A 115 1.14 -2.82 3.06
C ARG A 115 0.04 -1.94 2.44
N ALA A 116 -1.22 -2.20 2.80
CA ALA A 116 -2.35 -1.41 2.34
C ALA A 116 -2.31 0.01 2.90
N CYS A 117 -2.11 0.14 4.22
CA CYS A 117 -2.03 1.42 4.93
C CYS A 117 -0.92 2.30 4.36
N ILE A 118 0.31 1.79 4.19
CA ILE A 118 1.43 2.58 3.67
C ILE A 118 1.14 3.05 2.25
N THR A 119 0.51 2.22 1.41
CA THR A 119 0.10 2.65 0.06
C THR A 119 -0.95 3.77 0.12
N CYS A 120 -1.92 3.64 1.01
CA CYS A 120 -2.97 4.64 1.19
C CYS A 120 -2.42 5.95 1.76
N CYS A 121 -1.54 5.86 2.75
CA CYS A 121 -0.89 6.98 3.40
C CYS A 121 0.05 7.72 2.44
N ASP A 122 0.84 7.00 1.64
CA ASP A 122 1.75 7.66 0.70
C ASP A 122 0.98 8.44 -0.38
N ARG A 123 -0.20 7.95 -0.78
CA ARG A 123 -1.07 8.64 -1.74
C ARG A 123 -1.85 9.80 -1.12
N CYS A 124 -2.45 9.59 0.05
CA CYS A 124 -3.37 10.54 0.67
C CYS A 124 -2.72 11.46 1.71
N LYS A 125 -1.45 11.22 2.05
CA LYS A 125 -0.69 11.95 3.06
C LYS A 125 -1.44 12.04 4.41
N CYS A 126 -2.13 10.96 4.78
CA CYS A 126 -2.92 10.87 6.00
C CYS A 126 -3.11 9.40 6.43
N VAL A 127 -3.06 9.16 7.75
CA VAL A 127 -3.48 7.91 8.40
C VAL A 127 -4.49 8.27 9.47
N PRO A 128 -5.70 7.68 9.47
CA PRO A 128 -6.70 8.07 10.44
C PRO A 128 -6.39 7.49 11.82
N PRO A 129 -6.77 8.20 12.90
CA PRO A 129 -6.36 7.85 14.25
C PRO A 129 -7.05 6.58 14.74
N GLY A 130 -6.38 5.87 15.65
CA GLY A 130 -6.85 4.61 16.22
C GLY A 130 -6.65 3.39 15.31
N THR A 131 -7.10 2.23 15.78
CA THR A 131 -6.94 0.94 15.10
C THR A 131 -8.13 0.56 14.22
N TYR A 132 -9.24 1.30 14.30
CA TYR A 132 -10.47 1.07 13.55
C TYR A 132 -11.25 2.38 13.35
N GLY A 133 -12.07 2.45 12.28
CA GLY A 133 -12.92 3.61 12.01
C GLY A 133 -12.15 4.88 11.63
N ASN A 134 -12.78 6.04 11.87
CA ASN A 134 -12.25 7.39 11.67
C ASN A 134 -11.74 7.67 10.25
N ARG A 135 -12.17 6.89 9.25
CA ARG A 135 -11.61 6.97 7.88
C ARG A 135 -11.93 8.32 7.23
N GLU A 136 -13.06 8.90 7.59
CA GLU A 136 -13.54 10.23 7.22
C GLU A 136 -12.59 11.36 7.63
N MET A 137 -11.77 11.17 8.67
CA MET A 137 -10.77 12.16 9.10
C MET A 137 -9.66 12.37 8.06
N CYS A 138 -9.41 11.38 7.21
CA CYS A 138 -8.49 11.48 6.06
C CYS A 138 -9.19 11.79 4.74
N GLY A 139 -10.47 12.15 4.80
CA GLY A 139 -11.28 12.55 3.65
C GLY A 139 -11.47 11.45 2.60
N LYS A 140 -11.94 11.91 1.42
CA LYS A 140 -12.33 11.05 0.29
C LYS A 140 -11.19 10.18 -0.23
N CYS A 141 -9.95 10.70 -0.23
CA CYS A 141 -8.81 9.97 -0.75
C CYS A 141 -8.65 8.60 -0.06
N TYR A 142 -8.77 8.55 1.26
CA TYR A 142 -8.61 7.34 2.06
C TYR A 142 -9.88 6.46 2.06
N THR A 143 -11.06 7.08 2.05
CA THR A 143 -12.34 6.35 2.13
C THR A 143 -12.75 5.72 0.80
N GLU A 144 -12.54 6.43 -0.32
CA GLU A 144 -13.00 6.04 -1.66
C GLU A 144 -11.94 5.23 -2.44
N MET A 145 -10.75 5.02 -1.87
CA MET A 145 -9.76 4.13 -2.48
C MET A 145 -10.26 2.69 -2.50
N LYS A 146 -10.34 2.13 -3.71
CA LYS A 146 -10.79 0.76 -3.96
C LYS A 146 -9.69 -0.11 -4.55
N THR A 147 -9.84 -1.40 -4.34
CA THR A 147 -9.11 -2.45 -5.06
C THR A 147 -9.74 -2.67 -6.43
N HIS A 148 -9.11 -3.49 -7.27
CA HIS A 148 -9.68 -3.89 -8.56
C HIS A 148 -11.08 -4.53 -8.45
N ASN A 149 -11.41 -5.13 -7.30
CA ASN A 149 -12.69 -5.81 -7.06
C ASN A 149 -13.70 -4.91 -6.34
N ASP A 150 -13.59 -3.59 -6.49
CA ASP A 150 -14.44 -2.56 -5.87
C ASP A 150 -14.51 -2.54 -4.33
N LYS A 151 -13.69 -3.36 -3.66
CA LYS A 151 -13.62 -3.37 -2.19
C LYS A 151 -12.78 -2.21 -1.67
N PRO A 152 -13.10 -1.64 -0.49
CA PRO A 152 -12.26 -0.66 0.18
C PRO A 152 -10.82 -1.18 0.31
N LYS A 153 -9.86 -0.38 -0.16
CA LYS A 153 -8.44 -0.74 -0.14
C LYS A 153 -7.77 -0.43 1.19
N CYS A 154 -8.13 0.70 1.79
CA CYS A 154 -7.47 1.21 2.99
C CYS A 154 -8.09 0.65 4.27
N PRO A 155 -7.28 0.27 5.27
CA PRO A 155 -7.75 -0.29 6.53
C PRO A 155 -8.47 0.75 7.40
#